data_AF-A0AAX1N643-F1
#
_entry.id   AF-A0AAX1N643-F1
#
_cell.length_a   1.000
_cell.length_b   1.000
_cell.length_c   1.000
_cell.angle_alpha   90.00
_cell.angle_beta   90.00
_cell.angle_gamma   90.00
#
_symmetry.space_group_name_H-M   'P 1'
#
loop_
_entity.id
_entity.type
_entity.pdbx_description
1 polymer ?
#
loop_
_entity_poly.entity_id
_entity_poly.type
_entity_poly.pdbx_seq_one_letter_code
_entity_poly.pdbx_strand_id
1 'polypeptide(L)'
;MNFLLTEHIYPIKEKIILSTKYSFCLDNPRSKEEIELITNYIIKSYDFSLDSEYHIGGPRVPIYNDGKSPDIVTLESSISEFFKNYGDVDNYVFEFSKTQKSSNPLELMARMWIIARFDDEGESEKLHQYNEKIKMDYPEEKYFMIIDNKNPSIRNSKVLLDYSYLLTFLYHSDKENFANQSFIVQKDYDDLRHAKIDTMVNNCIMMFTYKSFSNICHHESDKWRSFYHIRNKIIEVSHHLETLLNDGLEDKLLYIADLMRVVGEDMNDQRQILVTLTGIMELLLTHNPNYNRFNVEDSISKQFKLKASILIYLNDKSQNINDIKQRLGEIYSQRSNIAHGNFKTLKKYIDKELKILLKTDPEAEDSYVIEYLNRDLRVYLRAVLEELIKDQSLVKFIKEN
;
A
#
# COMPACT_ATOMS: atom_id res chain seq x y z
N MET A 1 16.01 -9.26 12.48
CA MET A 1 15.17 -9.03 11.28
C MET A 1 13.71 -9.07 11.69
N ASN A 2 13.12 -7.89 11.71
CA ASN A 2 11.73 -7.67 12.10
C ASN A 2 10.81 -7.73 10.88
N PHE A 3 9.49 -7.73 11.09
CA PHE A 3 8.53 -7.77 10.00
C PHE A 3 7.21 -7.09 10.31
N LEU A 4 6.47 -6.76 9.25
CA LEU A 4 5.10 -6.27 9.26
C LEU A 4 4.20 -7.22 8.44
N LEU A 5 2.92 -7.34 8.81
CA LEU A 5 1.92 -8.12 8.08
C LEU A 5 1.50 -7.42 6.80
N THR A 6 1.44 -8.16 5.69
CA THR A 6 0.83 -7.69 4.45
C THR A 6 -0.64 -8.09 4.35
N GLU A 7 -1.36 -7.59 3.35
CA GLU A 7 -2.72 -8.03 3.03
C GLU A 7 -2.75 -9.38 2.27
N HIS A 8 -1.58 -9.97 1.98
CA HIS A 8 -1.46 -11.13 1.12
C HIS A 8 -1.29 -12.43 1.92
N ILE A 9 -2.12 -13.40 1.61
CA ILE A 9 -2.03 -14.78 2.11
C ILE A 9 -1.75 -15.69 0.93
N TYR A 10 -0.51 -16.17 0.83
CA TYR A 10 -0.04 -17.08 -0.21
C TYR A 10 1.31 -17.72 0.19
N PRO A 11 1.50 -19.04 0.02
CA PRO A 11 2.78 -19.66 0.31
C PRO A 11 3.81 -19.33 -0.78
N ILE A 12 4.98 -18.87 -0.38
CA ILE A 12 6.14 -18.59 -1.23
C ILE A 12 7.37 -19.38 -0.79
N LYS A 13 8.05 -19.98 -1.77
CA LYS A 13 9.20 -20.84 -1.52
C LYS A 13 10.43 -20.07 -1.07
N GLU A 14 10.67 -18.95 -1.73
CA GLU A 14 11.86 -18.13 -1.59
C GLU A 14 11.44 -16.70 -1.27
N LYS A 15 12.25 -16.02 -0.46
CA LYS A 15 12.04 -14.60 -0.16
C LYS A 15 12.14 -13.78 -1.45
N ILE A 16 11.27 -12.79 -1.58
CA ILE A 16 11.27 -11.86 -2.71
C ILE A 16 11.94 -10.57 -2.25
N ILE A 17 13.11 -10.27 -2.81
CA ILE A 17 13.85 -9.05 -2.46
C ILE A 17 13.15 -7.83 -3.04
N LEU A 18 12.78 -6.90 -2.17
CA LEU A 18 12.17 -5.63 -2.55
C LEU A 18 13.21 -4.51 -2.66
N SER A 19 14.18 -4.47 -1.75
CA SER A 19 15.29 -3.53 -1.82
C SER A 19 16.52 -4.13 -1.16
N THR A 20 17.64 -4.16 -1.88
CA THR A 20 18.92 -4.58 -1.30
C THR A 20 19.51 -3.50 -0.42
N LYS A 21 19.36 -2.22 -0.79
CA LYS A 21 19.82 -1.06 -0.04
C LYS A 21 19.25 -0.99 1.38
N TYR A 22 17.95 -1.27 1.53
CA TYR A 22 17.27 -1.25 2.83
C TYR A 22 17.05 -2.63 3.45
N SER A 23 17.56 -3.71 2.81
CA SER A 23 17.31 -5.09 3.24
C SER A 23 15.82 -5.43 3.38
N PHE A 24 14.98 -4.91 2.48
CA PHE A 24 13.55 -5.19 2.45
C PHE A 24 13.25 -6.43 1.61
N CYS A 25 12.40 -7.32 2.13
CA CYS A 25 11.91 -8.46 1.35
C CYS A 25 10.52 -8.91 1.79
N LEU A 26 9.78 -9.55 0.89
CA LEU A 26 8.59 -10.32 1.22
C LEU A 26 8.97 -11.78 1.49
N ASP A 27 8.38 -12.38 2.52
CA ASP A 27 8.62 -13.76 2.89
C ASP A 27 7.38 -14.36 3.57
N ASN A 28 7.37 -15.66 3.83
CA ASN A 28 6.48 -16.23 4.84
C ASN A 28 7.18 -16.29 6.21
N PRO A 29 6.46 -16.42 7.33
CA PRO A 29 7.09 -16.75 8.60
C PRO A 29 7.81 -18.11 8.49
N ARG A 30 9.05 -18.16 8.97
CA ARG A 30 9.94 -19.33 8.84
C ARG A 30 10.23 -19.97 10.19
N SER A 31 10.20 -19.21 11.29
CA SER A 31 10.42 -19.74 12.64
C SER A 31 9.10 -20.10 13.34
N LYS A 32 9.18 -20.91 14.40
CA LYS A 32 8.00 -21.25 15.21
C LYS A 32 7.45 -20.03 15.92
N GLU A 33 8.34 -19.18 16.43
CA GLU A 33 8.02 -17.95 17.15
C GLU A 33 7.27 -16.96 16.24
N GLU A 34 7.69 -16.83 14.98
CA GLU A 34 6.99 -15.99 14.00
C GLU A 34 5.58 -16.53 13.70
N ILE A 35 5.46 -17.85 13.50
CA ILE A 35 4.17 -18.50 13.21
C ILE A 35 3.23 -18.35 14.41
N GLU A 36 3.71 -18.58 15.63
CA GLU A 36 2.93 -18.45 16.86
C GLU A 36 2.48 -17.01 17.08
N LEU A 37 3.36 -16.02 16.87
CA LEU A 37 3.02 -14.60 16.99
C LEU A 37 1.87 -14.21 16.04
N ILE A 38 1.97 -14.59 14.77
CA ILE A 38 0.95 -14.29 13.76
C ILE A 38 -0.34 -15.07 14.06
N THR A 39 -0.23 -16.35 14.45
CA THR A 39 -1.40 -17.17 14.82
C THR A 39 -2.17 -16.56 15.99
N ASN A 40 -1.47 -16.10 17.03
CA ASN A 40 -2.10 -15.43 18.18
C ASN A 40 -2.80 -14.13 17.77
N TYR A 41 -2.21 -13.37 16.87
CA TYR A 41 -2.82 -12.15 16.32
C TYR A 41 -4.09 -12.44 15.52
N ILE A 42 -4.04 -13.47 14.67
CA ILE A 42 -5.20 -13.95 13.90
C ILE A 42 -6.30 -14.44 14.82
N ILE A 43 -6.00 -15.26 15.83
CA ILE A 43 -6.98 -15.75 16.81
C ILE A 43 -7.69 -14.56 17.46
N LYS A 44 -6.94 -13.55 17.92
CA LYS A 44 -7.54 -12.38 18.56
C LYS A 44 -8.41 -11.55 17.61
N SER A 45 -8.03 -11.49 16.33
CA SER A 45 -8.75 -10.71 15.31
C SER A 45 -9.96 -11.43 14.71
N TYR A 46 -9.93 -12.76 14.63
CA TYR A 46 -10.89 -13.57 13.87
C TYR A 46 -11.76 -14.48 14.76
N ASP A 47 -11.16 -15.09 15.79
CA ASP A 47 -11.77 -16.11 16.67
C ASP A 47 -12.18 -15.55 18.04
N PHE A 48 -12.67 -14.31 18.08
CA PHE A 48 -13.17 -13.72 19.31
C PHE A 48 -14.57 -14.29 19.66
N SER A 49 -14.73 -14.71 20.92
CA SER A 49 -15.82 -15.59 21.37
C SER A 49 -17.08 -14.87 21.88
N LEU A 50 -17.07 -13.54 21.95
CA LEU A 50 -18.16 -12.78 22.58
C LEU A 50 -19.03 -12.08 21.52
N ASP A 51 -20.35 -12.31 21.57
CA ASP A 51 -21.34 -11.63 20.73
C ASP A 51 -21.24 -10.09 20.84
N SER A 52 -20.79 -9.57 22.00
CA SER A 52 -20.56 -8.14 22.22
C SER A 52 -19.42 -7.55 21.38
N GLU A 53 -18.50 -8.38 20.89
CA GLU A 53 -17.36 -7.97 20.07
C GLU A 53 -17.65 -8.13 18.55
N TYR A 54 -18.77 -8.75 18.19
CA TYR A 54 -19.16 -8.97 16.78
C TYR A 54 -19.34 -7.65 16.01
N HIS A 55 -19.90 -6.62 16.66
CA HIS A 55 -20.02 -5.28 16.08
C HIS A 55 -18.65 -4.63 15.77
N ILE A 56 -17.58 -5.11 16.41
CA ILE A 56 -16.23 -4.57 16.30
C ILE A 56 -15.43 -5.33 15.24
N GLY A 57 -15.55 -6.65 15.17
CA GLY A 57 -14.71 -7.48 14.30
C GLY A 57 -15.17 -7.64 12.85
N GLY A 58 -16.44 -7.38 12.53
CA GLY A 58 -16.98 -7.50 11.16
C GLY A 58 -17.40 -8.93 10.77
N PRO A 59 -17.80 -9.16 9.51
CA PRO A 59 -18.27 -10.46 9.05
C PRO A 59 -17.15 -11.52 9.08
N ARG A 60 -17.50 -12.76 9.40
CA ARG A 60 -16.56 -13.90 9.45
C ARG A 60 -17.23 -15.19 9.00
N VAL A 61 -16.45 -16.12 8.43
CA VAL A 61 -16.89 -17.50 8.22
C VAL A 61 -16.47 -18.39 9.40
N PRO A 62 -17.26 -19.42 9.76
CA PRO A 62 -16.85 -20.39 10.77
C PRO A 62 -15.50 -21.05 10.41
N ILE A 63 -14.70 -21.37 11.42
CA ILE A 63 -13.38 -21.99 11.19
C ILE A 63 -13.55 -23.42 10.68
N TYR A 64 -14.42 -24.19 11.34
CA TYR A 64 -14.68 -25.60 11.06
C TYR A 64 -16.15 -25.83 10.70
N ASN A 65 -16.42 -26.93 10.01
CA ASN A 65 -17.78 -27.41 9.81
C ASN A 65 -18.20 -28.21 11.05
N ASP A 66 -19.25 -27.76 11.76
CA ASP A 66 -19.75 -28.43 12.97
C ASP A 66 -20.64 -29.65 12.68
N GLY A 67 -20.79 -30.01 11.40
CA GLY A 67 -21.56 -31.15 10.92
C GLY A 67 -23.08 -30.93 10.90
N LYS A 68 -23.57 -29.79 11.42
CA LYS A 68 -25.01 -29.48 11.42
C LYS A 68 -25.49 -28.94 10.07
N SER A 69 -24.58 -28.34 9.31
CA SER A 69 -24.85 -27.77 7.99
C SER A 69 -23.69 -28.15 7.04
N PRO A 70 -23.79 -29.26 6.30
CA PRO A 70 -22.67 -29.75 5.47
C PRO A 70 -22.26 -28.78 4.36
N ASP A 71 -23.15 -27.88 3.94
CA ASP A 71 -22.95 -26.99 2.79
C ASP A 71 -22.47 -25.57 3.15
N ILE A 72 -22.03 -25.33 4.39
CA ILE A 72 -21.51 -24.00 4.78
C ILE A 72 -20.06 -23.82 4.34
N VAL A 73 -19.73 -22.60 3.91
CA VAL A 73 -18.35 -22.18 3.69
C VAL A 73 -17.67 -21.97 5.04
N THR A 74 -16.54 -22.65 5.23
CA THR A 74 -15.67 -22.55 6.41
C THR A 74 -14.26 -22.18 6.00
N LEU A 75 -13.45 -21.68 6.95
CA LEU A 75 -12.04 -21.42 6.69
C LEU A 75 -11.30 -22.71 6.28
N GLU A 76 -11.58 -23.84 6.93
CA GLU A 76 -11.03 -25.15 6.58
C GLU A 76 -11.36 -25.55 5.13
N SER A 77 -12.63 -25.41 4.71
CA SER A 77 -13.04 -25.70 3.33
C SER A 77 -12.40 -24.73 2.32
N SER A 78 -12.21 -23.47 2.73
CA SER A 78 -11.56 -22.45 1.90
C SER A 78 -10.11 -22.79 1.64
N ILE A 79 -9.36 -23.18 2.67
CA ILE A 79 -7.95 -23.61 2.51
C ILE A 79 -7.86 -24.84 1.62
N SER A 80 -8.78 -25.79 1.77
CA SER A 80 -8.84 -27.00 0.94
C SER A 80 -9.08 -26.66 -0.53
N GLU A 81 -10.04 -25.77 -0.80
CA GLU A 81 -10.37 -25.32 -2.16
C GLU A 81 -9.25 -24.45 -2.76
N PHE A 82 -8.58 -23.61 -1.96
CA PHE A 82 -7.37 -22.90 -2.36
C PHE A 82 -6.28 -23.87 -2.83
N PHE A 83 -5.95 -24.89 -2.04
CA PHE A 83 -4.91 -25.85 -2.41
C PHE A 83 -5.27 -26.64 -3.66
N LYS A 84 -6.55 -26.98 -3.85
CA LYS A 84 -7.03 -27.62 -5.07
C LYS A 84 -6.86 -26.69 -6.27
N ASN A 85 -7.39 -25.48 -6.21
CA ASN A 85 -7.44 -24.57 -7.35
C ASN A 85 -6.07 -23.98 -7.71
N TYR A 86 -5.29 -23.56 -6.71
CA TYR A 86 -3.96 -22.98 -6.93
C TYR A 86 -2.86 -24.04 -7.05
N GLY A 87 -3.04 -25.23 -6.49
CA GLY A 87 -2.08 -26.34 -6.65
C GLY A 87 -1.96 -26.83 -8.09
N ASP A 88 -3.02 -26.69 -8.89
CA ASP A 88 -3.02 -27.04 -10.31
C ASP A 88 -2.17 -26.08 -11.18
N VAL A 89 -1.97 -24.84 -10.72
CA VAL A 89 -1.26 -23.79 -11.48
C VAL A 89 0.08 -23.36 -10.85
N ASP A 90 0.28 -23.62 -9.55
CA ASP A 90 1.52 -23.34 -8.84
C ASP A 90 2.02 -24.58 -8.08
N ASN A 91 3.09 -25.18 -8.59
CA ASN A 91 3.68 -26.39 -8.03
C ASN A 91 4.13 -26.21 -6.57
N TYR A 92 4.51 -24.99 -6.14
CA TYR A 92 4.89 -24.79 -4.74
C TYR A 92 3.67 -24.83 -3.82
N VAL A 93 2.51 -24.32 -4.24
CA VAL A 93 1.26 -24.47 -3.47
C VAL A 93 0.90 -25.94 -3.30
N PHE A 94 1.02 -26.72 -4.37
CA PHE A 94 0.79 -28.17 -4.32
C PHE A 94 1.74 -28.87 -3.33
N GLU A 95 3.04 -28.63 -3.42
CA GLU A 95 4.01 -29.24 -2.50
C GLU A 95 3.82 -28.75 -1.06
N PHE A 96 3.51 -27.47 -0.86
CA PHE A 96 3.19 -26.91 0.45
C PHE A 96 1.99 -27.65 1.07
N SER A 97 0.90 -27.84 0.32
CA SER A 97 -0.31 -28.53 0.82
C SER A 97 -0.04 -29.94 1.37
N LYS A 98 0.90 -30.69 0.75
CA LYS A 98 1.26 -32.04 1.20
C LYS A 98 1.97 -32.06 2.54
N THR A 99 2.70 -31.00 2.87
CA THR A 99 3.48 -30.90 4.11
C THR A 99 2.66 -30.47 5.33
N GLN A 100 1.42 -30.00 5.13
CA GLN A 100 0.63 -29.34 6.18
C GLN A 100 -0.64 -30.10 6.59
N LYS A 101 -0.73 -31.40 6.32
CA LYS A 101 -1.96 -32.21 6.50
C LYS A 101 -2.53 -32.28 7.94
N SER A 102 -1.86 -31.73 8.94
CA SER A 102 -2.26 -31.82 10.36
C SER A 102 -2.30 -30.46 11.08
N SER A 103 -2.19 -29.35 10.36
CA SER A 103 -2.14 -28.02 10.97
C SER A 103 -3.54 -27.44 11.13
N ASN A 104 -3.79 -26.76 12.25
CA ASN A 104 -5.00 -25.97 12.49
C ASN A 104 -5.18 -24.94 11.35
N PRO A 105 -6.40 -24.71 10.82
CA PRO A 105 -6.67 -23.70 9.79
C PRO A 105 -6.08 -22.32 10.10
N LEU A 106 -6.13 -21.83 11.35
CA LEU A 106 -5.57 -20.52 11.71
C LEU A 106 -4.04 -20.51 11.67
N GLU A 107 -3.39 -21.60 12.08
CA GLU A 107 -1.93 -21.76 11.96
C GLU A 107 -1.51 -21.88 10.49
N LEU A 108 -2.31 -22.57 9.66
CA LEU A 108 -2.11 -22.63 8.21
C LEU A 108 -2.18 -21.24 7.57
N MET A 109 -3.15 -20.42 7.98
CA MET A 109 -3.23 -19.03 7.53
C MET A 109 -1.99 -18.24 7.93
N ALA A 110 -1.51 -18.39 9.17
CA ALA A 110 -0.28 -17.74 9.61
C ALA A 110 0.92 -18.17 8.76
N ARG A 111 1.08 -19.47 8.49
CA ARG A 111 2.18 -20.01 7.66
C ARG A 111 2.15 -19.52 6.20
N MET A 112 0.95 -19.30 5.64
CA MET A 112 0.78 -18.75 4.31
C MET A 112 0.82 -17.22 4.28
N TRP A 113 0.80 -16.54 5.43
CA TRP A 113 0.78 -15.08 5.47
C TRP A 113 2.10 -14.53 4.92
N ILE A 114 2.01 -13.59 4.00
CA ILE A 114 3.20 -12.91 3.48
C ILE A 114 3.53 -11.75 4.42
N ILE A 115 4.76 -11.71 4.90
CA ILE A 115 5.29 -10.69 5.78
C ILE A 115 6.34 -9.86 5.05
N ALA A 116 6.33 -8.56 5.30
CA ALA A 116 7.33 -7.63 4.82
C ALA A 116 8.43 -7.50 5.87
N ARG A 117 9.61 -8.02 5.58
CA ARG A 117 10.76 -8.05 6.50
C ARG A 117 11.66 -6.83 6.29
N PHE A 118 12.28 -6.38 7.37
CA PHE A 118 13.30 -5.32 7.38
C PHE A 118 14.37 -5.61 8.43
N ASP A 119 15.57 -5.07 8.21
CA ASP A 119 16.68 -5.19 9.14
C ASP A 119 16.58 -4.14 10.26
N ASP A 120 16.87 -4.56 11.48
CA ASP A 120 16.93 -3.75 12.69
C ASP A 120 18.36 -3.53 13.18
N GLU A 121 19.36 -3.83 12.35
CA GLU A 121 20.79 -3.56 12.60
C GLU A 121 21.30 -4.27 13.89
N GLY A 122 20.70 -5.42 14.20
CA GLY A 122 21.00 -6.22 15.39
C GLY A 122 20.50 -5.60 16.70
N GLU A 123 19.65 -4.59 16.65
CA GLU A 123 19.20 -3.88 17.84
C GLU A 123 18.33 -4.75 18.75
N SER A 124 17.43 -5.57 18.21
CA SER A 124 16.60 -6.46 19.02
C SER A 124 17.44 -7.44 19.85
N GLU A 125 18.53 -7.95 19.27
CA GLU A 125 19.47 -8.83 19.95
C GLU A 125 20.22 -8.10 21.08
N LYS A 126 20.68 -6.87 20.84
CA LYS A 126 21.32 -6.04 21.87
C LYS A 126 20.37 -5.75 23.03
N LEU A 127 19.11 -5.41 22.73
CA LEU A 127 18.10 -5.13 23.75
C LEU A 127 17.77 -6.40 24.55
N HIS A 128 17.71 -7.57 23.91
CA HIS A 128 17.53 -8.84 24.61
C HIS A 128 18.67 -9.15 25.57
N GLN A 129 19.93 -9.02 25.11
CA GLN A 129 21.11 -9.25 25.94
C GLN A 129 21.18 -8.26 27.13
N TYR A 130 20.84 -6.99 26.89
CA TYR A 130 20.78 -5.98 27.93
C TYR A 130 19.68 -6.27 28.96
N ASN A 131 18.51 -6.72 28.50
CA ASN A 131 17.40 -7.13 29.34
C ASN A 131 17.77 -8.32 30.24
N GLU A 132 18.37 -9.36 29.67
CA GLU A 132 18.83 -10.53 30.44
C GLU A 132 19.89 -10.13 31.48
N LYS A 133 20.82 -9.22 31.13
CA LYS A 133 21.79 -8.69 32.09
C LYS A 133 21.12 -7.94 33.25
N ILE A 134 20.16 -7.07 32.98
CA ILE A 134 19.42 -6.34 34.03
C ILE A 134 18.68 -7.31 34.95
N LYS A 135 18.03 -8.35 34.41
CA LYS A 135 17.38 -9.39 35.22
C LYS A 135 18.34 -10.12 36.14
N MET A 136 19.58 -10.34 35.70
CA MET A 136 20.61 -10.97 36.52
C MET A 136 21.11 -10.03 37.62
N ASP A 137 21.34 -8.75 37.28
CA ASP A 137 21.89 -7.76 38.22
C ASP A 137 20.83 -7.29 39.25
N TYR A 138 19.56 -7.26 38.87
CA TYR A 138 18.42 -6.75 39.65
C TYR A 138 17.16 -7.63 39.53
N PRO A 139 17.17 -8.87 40.06
CA PRO A 139 16.11 -9.86 39.82
C PRO A 139 14.73 -9.50 40.42
N GLU A 140 14.71 -8.67 41.47
CA GLU A 140 13.49 -8.26 42.18
C GLU A 140 12.94 -6.90 41.71
N GLU A 141 13.67 -6.18 40.83
CA GLU A 141 13.27 -4.85 40.38
C GLU A 141 12.46 -4.89 39.08
N LYS A 142 11.46 -4.01 38.99
CA LYS A 142 10.73 -3.76 37.75
C LYS A 142 11.39 -2.62 37.00
N TYR A 143 11.73 -2.86 35.75
CA TYR A 143 12.32 -1.87 34.86
C TYR A 143 11.45 -1.65 33.62
N PHE A 144 11.55 -0.46 33.06
CA PHE A 144 10.96 -0.12 31.77
C PHE A 144 12.08 0.30 30.83
N MET A 145 12.03 -0.17 29.59
CA MET A 145 12.95 0.22 28.55
C MET A 145 12.23 1.19 27.62
N ILE A 146 12.74 2.41 27.51
CA ILE A 146 12.20 3.41 26.61
C ILE A 146 13.04 3.37 25.33
N ILE A 147 12.37 3.09 24.22
CA ILE A 147 12.97 3.09 22.89
C ILE A 147 12.66 4.43 22.24
N ASP A 148 13.67 5.11 21.70
CA ASP A 148 13.46 6.37 20.99
C ASP A 148 13.04 6.16 19.53
N ASN A 149 12.47 7.19 18.91
CA ASN A 149 12.05 7.13 17.50
C ASN A 149 13.22 7.00 16.52
N LYS A 150 14.47 7.12 16.98
CA LYS A 150 15.68 6.92 16.16
C LYS A 150 16.13 5.46 16.16
N ASN A 151 15.56 4.62 17.01
CA ASN A 151 15.84 3.20 17.06
C ASN A 151 15.67 2.58 15.66
N PRO A 152 16.63 1.76 15.19
CA PRO A 152 16.57 1.15 13.87
C PRO A 152 15.26 0.39 13.60
N SER A 153 14.67 -0.25 14.62
CA SER A 153 13.41 -0.98 14.45
C SER A 153 12.23 -0.06 14.09
N ILE A 154 12.16 1.12 14.71
CA ILE A 154 11.09 2.10 14.48
C ILE A 154 11.36 2.89 13.19
N ARG A 155 12.61 3.31 13.00
CA ARG A 155 12.99 4.07 11.81
C ARG A 155 12.83 3.22 10.54
N ASN A 156 13.36 1.99 10.53
CA ASN A 156 13.36 1.15 9.34
C ASN A 156 11.96 0.57 9.04
N SER A 157 11.12 0.36 10.05
CA SER A 157 9.71 0.02 9.83
C SER A 157 8.94 1.16 9.17
N LYS A 158 9.17 2.41 9.59
CA LYS A 158 8.59 3.59 8.93
C LYS A 158 9.04 3.71 7.47
N VAL A 159 10.33 3.52 7.19
CA VAL A 159 10.83 3.55 5.80
C VAL A 159 10.20 2.44 4.96
N LEU A 160 10.02 1.23 5.53
CA LEU A 160 9.31 0.14 4.85
C LEU A 160 7.83 0.48 4.60
N LEU A 161 7.15 1.10 5.56
CA LEU A 161 5.78 1.60 5.39
C LEU A 161 5.71 2.63 4.27
N ASP A 162 6.51 3.67 4.29
CA ASP A 162 6.54 4.68 3.23
C ASP A 162 6.80 4.01 1.86
N TYR A 163 7.85 3.17 1.77
CA TYR A 163 8.18 2.43 0.56
C TYR A 163 7.02 1.58 0.03
N SER A 164 6.25 0.96 0.93
CA SER A 164 5.11 0.13 0.55
C SER A 164 3.99 0.92 -0.13
N TYR A 165 3.75 2.18 0.25
CA TYR A 165 2.78 3.05 -0.43
C TYR A 165 3.20 3.34 -1.87
N LEU A 166 4.48 3.68 -2.09
CA LEU A 166 5.01 3.92 -3.42
C LEU A 166 4.96 2.65 -4.27
N LEU A 167 5.36 1.51 -3.70
CA LEU A 167 5.36 0.24 -4.41
C LEU A 167 3.93 -0.17 -4.82
N THR A 168 2.95 -0.14 -3.90
CA THR A 168 1.54 -0.42 -4.23
C THR A 168 1.03 0.54 -5.29
N PHE A 169 1.30 1.83 -5.16
CA PHE A 169 0.88 2.81 -6.14
C PHE A 169 1.41 2.52 -7.55
N LEU A 170 2.52 1.79 -7.71
CA LEU A 170 3.10 1.48 -9.01
C LEU A 170 2.65 0.13 -9.57
N TYR A 171 2.46 -0.91 -8.74
CA TYR A 171 2.06 -2.23 -9.25
C TYR A 171 0.54 -2.41 -9.36
N HIS A 172 -0.28 -1.65 -8.63
CA HIS A 172 -1.72 -1.90 -8.51
C HIS A 172 -2.46 -1.71 -9.83
N SER A 173 -3.16 -2.70 -10.37
CA SER A 173 -3.73 -2.60 -11.72
C SER A 173 -5.03 -1.80 -11.82
N ASP A 174 -5.74 -1.59 -10.71
CA ASP A 174 -6.97 -0.77 -10.68
C ASP A 174 -6.60 0.72 -10.62
N LYS A 175 -6.34 1.31 -11.79
CA LYS A 175 -5.81 2.68 -11.91
C LYS A 175 -6.76 3.71 -11.29
N GLU A 176 -8.03 3.66 -11.68
CA GLU A 176 -9.02 4.69 -11.34
C GLU A 176 -9.57 4.54 -9.92
N ASN A 177 -9.70 3.32 -9.37
CA ASN A 177 -10.28 3.14 -8.04
C ASN A 177 -9.21 2.97 -6.94
N PHE A 178 -7.93 3.16 -7.25
CA PHE A 178 -6.88 3.02 -6.25
C PHE A 178 -6.94 4.16 -5.21
N ALA A 179 -7.34 3.79 -3.99
CA ALA A 179 -7.49 4.70 -2.86
C ALA A 179 -6.17 4.97 -2.09
N ASN A 180 -5.00 4.85 -2.74
CA ASN A 180 -3.69 5.07 -2.10
C ASN A 180 -3.44 4.20 -0.86
N GLN A 181 -3.75 2.92 -0.93
CA GLN A 181 -3.55 1.99 0.19
C GLN A 181 -2.17 1.32 0.11
N SER A 182 -1.58 1.02 1.26
CA SER A 182 -0.41 0.14 1.32
C SER A 182 -0.85 -1.34 1.29
N PHE A 183 0.05 -2.20 0.82
CA PHE A 183 -0.11 -3.65 1.00
C PHE A 183 0.22 -4.11 2.42
N ILE A 184 0.77 -3.25 3.28
CA ILE A 184 1.04 -3.51 4.69
C ILE A 184 -0.21 -3.13 5.50
N VAL A 185 -0.66 -4.04 6.35
CA VAL A 185 -1.91 -3.89 7.14
C VAL A 185 -1.66 -3.08 8.41
N GLN A 186 -0.45 -3.17 8.97
CA GLN A 186 -0.09 -2.50 10.21
C GLN A 186 0.26 -1.03 9.96
N LYS A 187 -0.07 -0.17 10.93
CA LYS A 187 0.30 1.25 10.90
C LYS A 187 1.52 1.55 11.72
N ASP A 188 1.78 0.73 12.74
CA ASP A 188 2.92 0.85 13.63
C ASP A 188 3.70 -0.47 13.74
N TYR A 189 4.98 -0.34 14.05
CA TYR A 189 5.89 -1.44 14.34
C TYR A 189 5.36 -2.37 15.45
N ASP A 190 4.82 -1.79 16.52
CA ASP A 190 4.43 -2.57 17.70
C ASP A 190 3.00 -3.16 17.61
N ASP A 191 2.27 -2.91 16.52
CA ASP A 191 0.89 -3.36 16.35
C ASP A 191 0.74 -4.89 16.51
N LEU A 192 1.67 -5.69 15.96
CA LEU A 192 1.60 -7.15 16.00
C LEU A 192 1.83 -7.71 17.40
N ARG A 193 2.62 -7.01 18.23
CA ARG A 193 2.97 -7.44 19.59
C ARG A 193 1.83 -7.21 20.58
N HIS A 194 0.90 -6.32 20.23
CA HIS A 194 -0.28 -6.01 21.03
C HIS A 194 -1.52 -6.58 20.34
N ALA A 195 -1.72 -7.90 20.49
CA ALA A 195 -2.86 -8.60 19.89
C ALA A 195 -4.18 -7.89 20.20
N LYS A 196 -4.81 -7.36 19.16
CA LYS A 196 -6.06 -6.59 19.20
C LYS A 196 -7.04 -7.17 18.18
N ILE A 197 -8.31 -6.79 18.29
CA ILE A 197 -9.27 -7.10 17.23
C ILE A 197 -8.92 -6.19 16.04
N ASP A 198 -8.41 -6.77 14.96
CA ASP A 198 -8.06 -6.06 13.73
C ASP A 198 -9.01 -6.45 12.59
N THR A 199 -9.85 -5.51 12.18
CA THR A 199 -10.83 -5.70 11.10
C THR A 199 -10.17 -5.88 9.74
N MET A 200 -8.99 -5.31 9.50
CA MET A 200 -8.27 -5.49 8.25
C MET A 200 -7.70 -6.90 8.14
N VAL A 201 -7.18 -7.47 9.24
CA VAL A 201 -6.77 -8.89 9.28
C VAL A 201 -7.96 -9.81 9.02
N ASN A 202 -9.12 -9.54 9.64
CA ASN A 202 -10.34 -10.30 9.33
C ASN A 202 -10.73 -10.19 7.85
N ASN A 203 -10.74 -8.96 7.30
CA ASN A 203 -11.03 -8.73 5.88
C ASN A 203 -10.05 -9.47 4.95
N CYS A 204 -8.77 -9.57 5.30
CA CYS A 204 -7.80 -10.36 4.52
C CYS A 204 -8.19 -11.84 4.47
N ILE A 205 -8.60 -12.42 5.60
CA ILE A 205 -9.06 -13.82 5.69
C ILE A 205 -10.37 -14.04 4.93
N MET A 206 -11.30 -13.09 5.02
CA MET A 206 -12.55 -13.12 4.26
C MET A 206 -12.31 -13.02 2.75
N MET A 207 -11.40 -12.15 2.33
CA MET A 207 -11.02 -12.03 0.92
C MET A 207 -10.27 -13.27 0.42
N PHE A 208 -9.43 -13.89 1.25
CA PHE A 208 -8.83 -15.19 0.95
C PHE A 208 -9.91 -16.27 0.76
N THR A 209 -10.86 -16.34 1.69
CA THR A 209 -12.00 -17.27 1.64
C THR A 209 -12.78 -17.11 0.34
N TYR A 210 -13.21 -15.89 0.03
CA TYR A 210 -13.94 -15.59 -1.20
C TYR A 210 -13.18 -16.02 -2.46
N LYS A 211 -11.88 -15.72 -2.54
CA LYS A 211 -11.04 -16.06 -3.70
C LYS A 211 -10.80 -17.56 -3.84
N SER A 212 -10.75 -18.29 -2.72
CA SER A 212 -10.49 -19.72 -2.73
C SER A 212 -11.56 -20.49 -3.51
N PHE A 213 -12.82 -20.03 -3.43
CA PHE A 213 -13.97 -20.60 -4.14
C PHE A 213 -14.20 -20.02 -5.54
N SER A 214 -13.34 -19.13 -6.04
CA SER A 214 -13.46 -18.66 -7.40
C SER A 214 -13.04 -19.76 -8.38
N ASN A 215 -13.94 -20.12 -9.30
CA ASN A 215 -13.68 -21.09 -10.37
C ASN A 215 -12.62 -20.62 -11.37
N ILE A 216 -12.22 -19.35 -11.31
CA ILE A 216 -11.23 -18.76 -12.19
C ILE A 216 -10.12 -18.22 -11.29
N CYS A 217 -8.98 -18.90 -11.25
CA CYS A 217 -7.76 -18.36 -10.64
C CYS A 217 -7.30 -17.03 -11.30
N HIS A 218 -8.02 -16.49 -12.29
CA HIS A 218 -7.64 -15.45 -13.25
C HIS A 218 -8.75 -14.41 -13.53
N HIS A 219 -9.45 -13.88 -12.53
CA HIS A 219 -10.28 -12.69 -12.79
C HIS A 219 -9.40 -11.50 -13.18
N GLU A 220 -9.43 -11.10 -14.46
CA GLU A 220 -8.73 -9.91 -14.97
C GLU A 220 -9.06 -8.66 -14.14
N SER A 221 -10.32 -8.52 -13.70
CA SER A 221 -10.82 -7.40 -12.90
C SER A 221 -10.16 -7.27 -11.52
N ASP A 222 -9.73 -8.39 -10.92
CA ASP A 222 -9.25 -8.46 -9.54
C ASP A 222 -7.81 -8.99 -9.47
N LYS A 223 -7.06 -8.95 -10.59
CA LYS A 223 -5.66 -9.41 -10.65
C LYS A 223 -4.80 -8.80 -9.56
N TRP A 224 -4.98 -7.51 -9.27
CA TRP A 224 -4.24 -6.80 -8.23
C TRP A 224 -4.43 -7.37 -6.82
N ARG A 225 -5.52 -8.10 -6.57
CA ARG A 225 -5.82 -8.71 -5.27
C ARG A 225 -5.19 -10.09 -5.10
N SER A 226 -4.66 -10.71 -6.15
CA SER A 226 -4.08 -12.06 -6.09
C SER A 226 -2.57 -11.98 -6.09
N PHE A 227 -1.94 -12.43 -4.99
CA PHE A 227 -0.48 -12.43 -4.87
C PHE A 227 0.19 -13.17 -6.04
N TYR A 228 -0.39 -14.29 -6.47
CA TYR A 228 0.11 -15.07 -7.61
C TYR A 228 0.26 -14.23 -8.89
N HIS A 229 -0.67 -13.32 -9.17
CA HIS A 229 -0.63 -12.47 -10.38
C HIS A 229 0.29 -11.25 -10.22
N ILE A 230 0.26 -10.62 -9.05
CA ILE A 230 1.03 -9.39 -8.83
C ILE A 230 2.51 -9.64 -8.50
N ARG A 231 2.89 -10.85 -8.08
CA ARG A 231 4.27 -11.14 -7.62
C ARG A 231 5.34 -10.68 -8.60
N ASN A 232 5.15 -10.95 -9.90
CA ASN A 232 6.11 -10.58 -10.93
C ASN A 232 6.18 -9.07 -11.12
N LYS A 233 5.03 -8.39 -11.03
CA LYS A 233 4.98 -6.92 -11.14
C LYS A 233 5.60 -6.25 -9.93
N ILE A 234 5.39 -6.79 -8.73
CA ILE A 234 6.07 -6.34 -7.51
C ILE A 234 7.58 -6.41 -7.70
N ILE A 235 8.10 -7.56 -8.16
CA ILE A 235 9.54 -7.77 -8.41
C ILE A 235 10.08 -6.80 -9.46
N GLU A 236 9.37 -6.63 -10.58
CA GLU A 236 9.76 -5.73 -11.66
C GLU A 236 9.85 -4.28 -11.16
N VAL A 237 8.80 -3.80 -10.49
CA VAL A 237 8.76 -2.43 -9.98
C VAL A 237 9.81 -2.23 -8.89
N SER A 238 9.99 -3.19 -7.98
CA SER A 238 10.98 -3.09 -6.91
C SER A 238 12.41 -3.03 -7.45
N HIS A 239 12.72 -3.79 -8.51
CA HIS A 239 14.02 -3.73 -9.17
C HIS A 239 14.30 -2.36 -9.81
N HIS A 240 13.31 -1.76 -10.46
CA HIS A 240 13.46 -0.42 -11.01
C HIS A 240 13.59 0.64 -9.91
N LEU A 241 12.82 0.55 -8.83
CA LEU A 241 12.96 1.44 -7.68
C LEU A 241 14.35 1.33 -7.07
N GLU A 242 14.89 0.13 -6.90
CA GLU A 242 16.27 -0.08 -6.41
C GLU A 242 17.30 0.62 -7.29
N THR A 243 17.13 0.59 -8.61
CA THR A 243 18.02 1.30 -9.54
C THR A 243 17.97 2.81 -9.30
N LEU A 244 16.77 3.40 -9.22
CA LEU A 244 16.63 4.84 -8.97
C LEU A 244 17.13 5.27 -7.58
N LEU A 245 16.94 4.43 -6.55
CA LEU A 245 17.45 4.65 -5.20
C LEU A 245 18.99 4.66 -5.15
N ASN A 246 19.64 3.91 -6.04
CA ASN A 246 21.09 3.88 -6.17
C ASN A 246 21.63 5.02 -7.06
N ASP A 247 20.83 5.52 -8.01
CA ASP A 247 21.18 6.63 -8.92
C ASP A 247 20.96 8.03 -8.32
N GLY A 248 20.96 8.14 -6.98
CA GLY A 248 20.89 9.42 -6.27
C GLY A 248 19.51 10.08 -6.21
N LEU A 249 18.42 9.35 -6.51
CA LEU A 249 17.04 9.82 -6.30
C LEU A 249 16.45 9.41 -4.95
N GLU A 250 17.24 8.81 -4.06
CA GLU A 250 16.84 8.30 -2.74
C GLU A 250 15.97 9.28 -1.95
N ASP A 251 16.51 10.44 -1.57
CA ASP A 251 15.80 11.43 -0.74
C ASP A 251 14.46 11.84 -1.36
N LYS A 252 14.46 12.01 -2.69
CA LYS A 252 13.25 12.42 -3.42
C LYS A 252 12.21 11.31 -3.43
N LEU A 253 12.61 10.07 -3.69
CA LEU A 253 11.68 8.93 -3.73
C LEU A 253 11.12 8.62 -2.34
N LEU A 254 11.96 8.65 -1.30
CA LEU A 254 11.49 8.49 0.08
C LEU A 254 10.54 9.61 0.49
N TYR A 255 10.82 10.85 0.11
CA TYR A 255 9.92 11.97 0.39
C TYR A 255 8.57 11.81 -0.35
N ILE A 256 8.58 11.37 -1.60
CA ILE A 256 7.35 11.05 -2.35
C ILE A 256 6.58 9.92 -1.66
N ALA A 257 7.29 8.88 -1.22
CA ALA A 257 6.71 7.73 -0.53
C ALA A 257 6.02 8.13 0.79
N ASP A 258 6.66 8.98 1.61
CA ASP A 258 6.05 9.54 2.82
C ASP A 258 4.82 10.41 2.50
N LEU A 259 4.89 11.29 1.49
CA LEU A 259 3.73 12.07 1.05
C LEU A 259 2.56 11.18 0.58
N MET A 260 2.87 10.07 -0.10
CA MET A 260 1.86 9.10 -0.53
C MET A 260 1.19 8.41 0.66
N ARG A 261 1.97 8.03 1.68
CA ARG A 261 1.46 7.50 2.95
C ARG A 261 0.55 8.51 3.64
N VAL A 262 1.01 9.75 3.80
CA VAL A 262 0.20 10.82 4.43
C VAL A 262 -1.12 11.02 3.69
N VAL A 263 -1.11 10.99 2.35
CA VAL A 263 -2.34 11.05 1.54
C VAL A 263 -3.25 9.84 1.76
N GLY A 264 -2.71 8.65 1.98
CA GLY A 264 -3.47 7.41 2.17
C GLY A 264 -4.02 7.21 3.59
N GLU A 265 -3.32 7.70 4.62
CA GLU A 265 -3.65 7.42 6.03
C GLU A 265 -4.17 8.63 6.80
N ASP A 266 -3.59 9.80 6.55
CA ASP A 266 -3.69 10.95 7.45
C ASP A 266 -4.60 12.07 6.88
N MET A 267 -4.91 12.04 5.58
CA MET A 267 -5.69 13.08 4.90
C MET A 267 -7.11 12.62 4.53
N ASN A 268 -8.12 13.24 5.15
CA ASN A 268 -9.53 13.04 4.80
C ASN A 268 -10.11 14.14 3.89
N ASP A 269 -9.48 15.32 3.84
CA ASP A 269 -9.97 16.46 3.04
C ASP A 269 -9.46 16.35 1.59
N GLN A 270 -10.38 16.14 0.64
CA GLN A 270 -10.10 16.03 -0.79
C GLN A 270 -9.32 17.24 -1.34
N ARG A 271 -9.48 18.44 -0.75
CA ARG A 271 -8.73 19.64 -1.16
C ARG A 271 -7.25 19.55 -0.78
N GLN A 272 -6.95 19.00 0.40
CA GLN A 272 -5.56 18.80 0.85
C GLN A 272 -4.88 17.69 0.04
N ILE A 273 -5.61 16.63 -0.29
CA ILE A 273 -5.15 15.57 -1.19
C ILE A 273 -4.77 16.18 -2.56
N LEU A 274 -5.64 17.02 -3.14
CA LEU A 274 -5.38 17.67 -4.43
C LEU A 274 -4.09 18.50 -4.42
N VAL A 275 -3.91 19.30 -3.39
CA VAL A 275 -2.69 20.13 -3.22
C VAL A 275 -1.45 19.24 -3.10
N THR A 276 -1.52 18.19 -2.28
CA THR A 276 -0.38 17.31 -2.01
C THR A 276 0.03 16.51 -3.23
N LEU A 277 -0.92 15.86 -3.91
CA LEU A 277 -0.65 15.11 -5.14
C LEU A 277 -0.11 16.00 -6.27
N THR A 278 -0.64 17.23 -6.40
CA THR A 278 -0.12 18.19 -7.38
C THR A 278 1.30 18.59 -7.02
N GLY A 279 1.59 18.79 -5.74
CA GLY A 279 2.93 19.07 -5.22
C GLY A 279 3.94 17.96 -5.52
N ILE A 280 3.54 16.68 -5.42
CA ILE A 280 4.38 15.54 -5.83
C ILE A 280 4.72 15.63 -7.33
N MET A 281 3.72 15.85 -8.19
CA MET A 281 3.97 16.00 -9.63
C MET A 281 4.85 17.21 -9.96
N GLU A 282 4.67 18.33 -9.26
CA GLU A 282 5.55 19.49 -9.39
C GLU A 282 6.99 19.17 -9.00
N LEU A 283 7.21 18.52 -7.84
CA LEU A 283 8.54 18.09 -7.39
C LEU A 283 9.26 17.24 -8.44
N LEU A 284 8.52 16.37 -9.11
CA LEU A 284 9.04 15.54 -10.20
C LEU A 284 9.41 16.38 -11.42
N LEU A 285 8.53 17.29 -11.86
CA LEU A 285 8.57 17.86 -13.23
C LEU A 285 9.02 19.31 -13.36
N THR A 286 8.91 20.10 -12.30
CA THR A 286 9.21 21.54 -12.36
C THR A 286 10.60 21.82 -11.79
N HIS A 287 11.27 22.83 -12.36
CA HIS A 287 12.51 23.34 -11.82
C HIS A 287 12.24 24.38 -10.73
N ASN A 288 13.21 24.53 -9.82
CA ASN A 288 13.21 25.65 -8.88
C ASN A 288 13.12 26.96 -9.67
N PRO A 289 12.03 27.72 -9.53
CA PRO A 289 11.88 28.96 -10.27
C PRO A 289 12.98 29.94 -9.85
N ASN A 290 13.48 30.73 -10.79
CA ASN A 290 14.33 31.86 -10.43
C ASN A 290 13.46 32.88 -9.69
N TYR A 291 13.59 32.93 -8.36
CA TYR A 291 12.81 33.80 -7.46
C TYR A 291 12.92 35.29 -7.79
N ASN A 292 13.89 35.68 -8.61
CA ASN A 292 14.08 37.06 -9.08
C ASN A 292 13.21 37.42 -10.30
N ARG A 293 12.40 36.50 -10.85
CA ARG A 293 11.49 36.77 -11.97
C ARG A 293 10.08 37.10 -11.48
N PHE A 294 9.44 38.10 -12.09
CA PHE A 294 7.99 38.31 -11.96
C PHE A 294 7.24 37.11 -12.58
N ASN A 295 6.07 36.73 -12.03
CA ASN A 295 5.19 35.64 -12.50
C ASN A 295 5.75 34.22 -12.38
N VAL A 296 6.42 33.93 -11.26
CA VAL A 296 6.91 32.58 -10.90
C VAL A 296 5.82 31.52 -11.03
N GLU A 297 4.62 31.76 -10.51
CA GLU A 297 3.52 30.78 -10.52
C GLU A 297 3.00 30.45 -11.92
N ASP A 298 2.89 31.45 -12.80
CA ASP A 298 2.51 31.23 -14.21
C ASP A 298 3.54 30.39 -14.95
N SER A 299 4.83 30.60 -14.64
CA SER A 299 5.93 29.80 -15.19
C SER A 299 5.84 28.34 -14.74
N ILE A 300 5.61 28.11 -13.44
CA ILE A 300 5.44 26.77 -12.88
C ILE A 300 4.20 26.09 -13.49
N SER A 301 3.07 26.79 -13.57
CA SER A 301 1.84 26.26 -14.19
C SER A 301 2.08 25.83 -15.64
N LYS A 302 2.78 26.65 -16.44
CA LYS A 302 3.10 26.32 -17.84
C LYS A 302 4.00 25.10 -17.94
N GLN A 303 5.04 25.01 -17.10
CA GLN A 303 5.94 23.86 -17.05
C GLN A 303 5.20 22.59 -16.62
N PHE A 304 4.42 22.66 -15.53
CA PHE A 304 3.60 21.56 -15.04
C PHE A 304 2.72 20.98 -16.15
N LYS A 305 1.88 21.82 -16.78
CA LYS A 305 0.95 21.39 -17.83
C LYS A 305 1.66 20.77 -19.03
N LEU A 306 2.71 21.43 -19.52
CA LEU A 306 3.43 20.97 -20.70
C LEU A 306 4.16 19.64 -20.42
N LYS A 307 5.00 19.60 -19.38
CA LYS A 307 5.84 18.45 -19.07
C LYS A 307 5.03 17.23 -18.66
N ALA A 308 4.01 17.43 -17.82
CA ALA A 308 3.12 16.34 -17.43
C ALA A 308 2.36 15.80 -18.65
N SER A 309 1.78 16.66 -19.50
CA SER A 309 1.03 16.21 -20.69
C SER A 309 1.88 15.36 -21.63
N ILE A 310 3.16 15.70 -21.82
CA ILE A 310 4.09 14.93 -22.66
C ILE A 310 4.32 13.55 -22.05
N LEU A 311 4.68 13.46 -20.77
CA LEU A 311 4.99 12.18 -20.13
C LEU A 311 3.75 11.27 -20.04
N ILE A 312 2.59 11.82 -19.73
CA ILE A 312 1.33 11.07 -19.69
C ILE A 312 0.99 10.53 -21.10
N TYR A 313 1.16 11.36 -22.14
CA TYR A 313 0.93 10.94 -23.52
C TYR A 313 1.96 9.89 -24.00
N LEU A 314 3.22 9.98 -23.56
CA LEU A 314 4.25 8.98 -23.90
C LEU A 314 3.98 7.64 -23.23
N ASN A 315 3.46 7.66 -22.00
CA ASN A 315 3.04 6.46 -21.26
C ASN A 315 1.83 5.78 -21.92
N ASP A 316 0.85 6.58 -22.40
CA ASP A 316 -0.34 6.08 -23.10
C ASP A 316 -0.72 6.98 -24.29
N LYS A 317 -0.26 6.57 -25.48
CA LYS A 317 -0.47 7.29 -26.74
C LYS A 317 -1.90 7.22 -27.25
N SER A 318 -2.78 6.44 -26.62
CA SER A 318 -4.20 6.38 -26.98
C SER A 318 -4.98 7.61 -26.52
N GLN A 319 -4.46 8.32 -25.51
CA GLN A 319 -5.08 9.54 -24.99
C GLN A 319 -4.76 10.76 -25.85
N ASN A 320 -5.69 11.72 -25.89
CA ASN A 320 -5.47 12.99 -26.57
C ASN A 320 -4.67 13.95 -25.69
N ILE A 321 -3.49 14.37 -26.17
CA ILE A 321 -2.60 15.28 -25.43
C ILE A 321 -3.23 16.63 -25.08
N ASN A 322 -4.14 17.15 -25.92
CA ASN A 322 -4.81 18.41 -25.66
C ASN A 322 -5.82 18.27 -24.52
N ASP A 323 -6.53 17.14 -24.46
CA ASP A 323 -7.50 16.86 -23.39
C ASP A 323 -6.77 16.68 -22.05
N ILE A 324 -5.66 15.93 -22.05
CA ILE A 324 -4.76 15.81 -20.87
C ILE A 324 -4.30 17.20 -20.42
N LYS A 325 -3.82 18.04 -21.34
CA LYS A 325 -3.33 19.38 -21.03
C LYS A 325 -4.42 20.31 -20.49
N GLN A 326 -5.63 20.23 -21.02
CA GLN A 326 -6.78 20.97 -20.49
C GLN A 326 -7.09 20.53 -19.07
N ARG A 327 -7.17 19.22 -18.83
CA ARG A 327 -7.49 18.65 -17.51
C ARG A 327 -6.44 18.99 -16.46
N LEU A 328 -5.16 18.91 -16.80
CA LEU A 328 -4.07 19.39 -15.94
C LEU A 328 -4.18 20.88 -15.62
N GLY A 329 -4.71 21.69 -16.55
CA GLY A 329 -4.99 23.10 -16.33
C GLY A 329 -6.09 23.34 -15.30
N GLU A 330 -7.16 22.55 -15.35
CA GLU A 330 -8.24 22.58 -14.37
C GLU A 330 -7.72 22.18 -12.98
N ILE A 331 -6.99 21.06 -12.89
CA ILE A 331 -6.36 20.57 -11.67
C ILE A 331 -5.48 21.65 -11.04
N TYR A 332 -4.53 22.20 -11.81
CA TYR A 332 -3.60 23.20 -11.31
C TYR A 332 -4.31 24.48 -10.87
N SER A 333 -5.35 24.91 -11.61
CA SER A 333 -6.15 26.07 -11.23
C SER A 333 -6.87 25.87 -9.90
N GLN A 334 -7.42 24.67 -9.63
CA GLN A 334 -8.08 24.41 -8.35
C GLN A 334 -7.08 24.28 -7.21
N ARG A 335 -5.93 23.63 -7.43
CA ARG A 335 -4.82 23.64 -6.47
C ARG A 335 -4.36 25.06 -6.12
N SER A 336 -4.23 25.95 -7.11
CA SER A 336 -3.88 27.36 -6.88
C SER A 336 -4.97 28.11 -6.10
N ASN A 337 -6.24 27.91 -6.44
CA ASN A 337 -7.36 28.48 -5.68
C ASN A 337 -7.35 28.05 -4.20
N ILE A 338 -7.06 26.78 -3.92
CA ILE A 338 -6.98 26.26 -2.55
C ILE A 338 -5.77 26.86 -1.81
N ALA A 339 -4.58 26.82 -2.43
CA ALA A 339 -3.35 27.31 -1.81
C ALA A 339 -3.39 28.81 -1.47
N HIS A 340 -4.07 29.62 -2.29
CA HIS A 340 -4.21 31.07 -2.07
C HIS A 340 -5.51 31.48 -1.34
N GLY A 341 -6.32 30.51 -0.90
CA GLY A 341 -7.58 30.79 -0.19
C GLY A 341 -8.68 31.44 -1.05
N ASN A 342 -8.63 31.31 -2.38
CA ASN A 342 -9.64 31.82 -3.32
C ASN A 342 -10.87 30.90 -3.39
N PHE A 343 -11.51 30.66 -2.24
CA PHE A 343 -12.63 29.72 -2.12
C PHE A 343 -13.88 30.16 -2.90
N LYS A 344 -14.03 31.47 -3.19
CA LYS A 344 -15.13 31.97 -4.03
C LYS A 344 -15.03 31.46 -5.46
N THR A 345 -13.81 31.41 -6.02
CA THR A 345 -13.59 30.91 -7.38
C THR A 345 -13.69 29.39 -7.42
N LEU A 346 -13.13 28.71 -6.41
CA LEU A 346 -13.27 27.27 -6.24
C LEU A 346 -14.75 26.85 -6.16
N LYS A 347 -15.57 27.52 -5.34
CA LYS A 347 -17.00 27.20 -5.20
C LYS A 347 -17.77 27.37 -6.52
N LYS A 348 -17.46 28.41 -7.31
CA LYS A 348 -18.05 28.57 -8.66
C LYS A 348 -17.71 27.41 -9.59
N TYR A 349 -16.49 26.90 -9.53
CA TYR A 349 -16.09 25.72 -10.30
C TYR A 349 -16.87 24.49 -9.83
N ILE A 350 -16.90 24.24 -8.51
CA ILE A 350 -17.64 23.11 -7.92
C ILE A 350 -19.13 23.17 -8.31
N ASP A 351 -19.79 24.31 -8.15
CA ASP A 351 -21.21 24.47 -8.48
C ASP A 351 -21.51 24.24 -9.97
N LYS A 352 -20.54 24.56 -10.84
CA LYS A 352 -20.66 24.32 -12.29
C LYS A 352 -20.57 22.83 -12.61
N GLU A 353 -19.57 22.15 -12.08
CA GLU A 353 -19.35 20.72 -12.35
C GLU A 353 -20.38 19.84 -11.64
N LEU A 354 -20.78 20.21 -10.43
CA LEU A 354 -21.83 19.50 -9.69
C LEU A 354 -23.16 19.50 -10.44
N LYS A 355 -23.53 20.62 -11.08
CA LYS A 355 -24.72 20.68 -11.95
C LYS A 355 -24.65 19.73 -13.14
N ILE A 356 -23.46 19.36 -13.59
CA ILE A 356 -23.26 18.37 -14.66
C ILE A 356 -23.41 16.97 -14.07
N LEU A 357 -22.74 16.69 -12.95
CA LEU A 357 -22.79 15.39 -12.26
C LEU A 357 -24.21 15.03 -11.80
N LEU A 358 -24.97 15.98 -11.26
CA LEU A 358 -26.35 15.76 -10.81
C LEU A 358 -27.31 15.30 -11.91
N LYS A 359 -26.94 15.43 -13.19
CA LYS A 359 -27.72 14.88 -14.31
C LYS A 359 -27.57 13.36 -14.44
N THR A 360 -26.44 12.82 -14.00
CA THR A 360 -26.11 11.39 -14.09
C THR A 360 -26.15 10.70 -12.73
N ASP A 361 -25.91 11.43 -11.65
CA ASP A 361 -25.89 10.96 -10.28
C ASP A 361 -26.58 11.97 -9.36
N PRO A 362 -27.88 11.77 -9.04
CA PRO A 362 -28.65 12.69 -8.20
C PRO A 362 -28.14 12.84 -6.76
N GLU A 363 -27.28 11.92 -6.29
CA GLU A 363 -26.72 11.93 -4.93
C GLU A 363 -25.34 12.59 -4.87
N ALA A 364 -24.83 13.09 -6.00
CA ALA A 364 -23.51 13.73 -6.06
C ALA A 364 -23.43 14.94 -5.12
N GLU A 365 -22.30 15.06 -4.42
CA GLU A 365 -22.01 16.16 -3.50
C GLU A 365 -20.79 17.00 -3.95
N ASP A 366 -20.59 18.16 -3.32
CA ASP A 366 -19.46 19.07 -3.57
C ASP A 366 -18.09 18.36 -3.50
N SER A 367 -17.94 17.42 -2.56
CA SER A 367 -16.71 16.64 -2.33
C SER A 367 -16.35 15.78 -3.54
N TYR A 368 -17.35 15.24 -4.25
CA TYR A 368 -17.15 14.33 -5.37
C TYR A 368 -16.45 15.03 -6.53
N VAL A 369 -16.74 16.32 -6.75
CA VAL A 369 -16.08 17.11 -7.82
C VAL A 369 -14.56 17.14 -7.63
N ILE A 370 -14.09 17.34 -6.40
CA ILE A 370 -12.65 17.37 -6.10
C ILE A 370 -12.08 15.95 -6.09
N GLU A 371 -12.84 14.97 -5.63
CA GLU A 371 -12.45 13.56 -5.69
C GLU A 371 -12.19 13.10 -7.15
N TYR A 372 -13.02 13.49 -8.11
CA TYR A 372 -12.77 13.23 -9.53
C TYR A 372 -11.46 13.85 -10.03
N LEU A 373 -11.11 15.07 -9.58
CA LEU A 373 -9.81 15.66 -9.91
C LEU A 373 -8.65 14.86 -9.28
N ASN A 374 -8.81 14.41 -8.04
CA ASN A 374 -7.83 13.56 -7.36
C ASN A 374 -7.64 12.23 -8.08
N ARG A 375 -8.73 11.62 -8.55
CA ARG A 375 -8.71 10.37 -9.30
C ARG A 375 -7.88 10.49 -10.58
N ASP A 376 -8.17 11.51 -11.40
CA ASP A 376 -7.42 11.76 -12.63
C ASP A 376 -5.94 12.06 -12.32
N LEU A 377 -5.71 12.84 -11.26
CA LEU A 377 -4.36 13.18 -10.82
C LEU A 377 -3.54 11.97 -10.37
N ARG A 378 -4.16 10.97 -9.72
CA ARG A 378 -3.50 9.69 -9.40
C ARG A 378 -3.08 8.95 -10.66
N VAL A 379 -3.95 8.88 -11.67
CA VAL A 379 -3.63 8.25 -12.96
C VAL A 379 -2.45 8.96 -13.63
N TYR A 380 -2.47 10.29 -13.66
CA TYR A 380 -1.41 11.11 -14.25
C TYR A 380 -0.08 11.01 -13.50
N LEU A 381 -0.12 11.06 -12.16
CA LEU A 381 1.07 10.90 -11.32
C LEU A 381 1.70 9.52 -11.52
N ARG A 382 0.88 8.46 -11.61
CA ARG A 382 1.36 7.11 -11.91
C ARG A 382 2.06 7.04 -13.25
N ALA A 383 1.45 7.58 -14.31
CA ALA A 383 2.06 7.62 -15.63
C ALA A 383 3.44 8.32 -15.59
N VAL A 384 3.54 9.45 -14.87
CA VAL A 384 4.81 10.17 -14.70
C VAL A 384 5.87 9.35 -13.96
N LEU A 385 5.49 8.69 -12.86
CA LEU A 385 6.42 7.85 -12.10
C LEU A 385 6.83 6.59 -12.88
N GLU A 386 5.92 5.99 -13.65
CA GLU A 386 6.23 4.88 -14.54
C GLU A 386 7.24 5.29 -15.62
N GLU A 387 7.10 6.47 -16.22
CA GLU A 387 8.11 6.97 -17.18
C GLU A 387 9.44 7.29 -16.50
N LEU A 388 9.43 7.80 -15.26
CA LEU A 388 10.66 8.00 -14.48
C LEU A 388 11.40 6.67 -14.23
N ILE A 389 10.64 5.61 -13.95
CA ILE A 389 11.15 4.26 -13.73
C ILE A 389 11.68 3.63 -15.01
N LYS A 390 10.99 3.81 -16.14
CA LYS A 390 11.40 3.25 -17.44
C LYS A 390 12.58 3.99 -18.06
N ASP A 391 12.57 5.33 -18.00
CA ASP A 391 13.57 6.18 -18.64
C ASP A 391 13.80 7.48 -17.83
N GLN A 392 14.65 7.36 -16.81
CA GLN A 392 15.07 8.49 -15.99
C GLN A 392 15.71 9.62 -16.81
N SER A 393 16.44 9.28 -17.87
CA SER A 393 17.15 10.25 -18.71
C SER A 393 16.17 11.12 -19.49
N LEU A 394 15.11 10.52 -20.04
CA LEU A 394 14.02 11.24 -20.69
C LEU A 394 13.30 12.19 -19.73
N VAL A 395 12.94 11.71 -18.53
CA VAL A 395 12.27 12.58 -17.54
C VAL A 395 13.16 13.74 -17.12
N LYS A 396 14.47 13.49 -16.93
CA LYS A 396 15.45 14.54 -16.64
C LYS A 396 15.55 15.54 -17.78
N PHE A 397 15.61 15.08 -19.03
CA PHE A 397 15.65 15.94 -20.21
C PHE A 397 14.39 16.83 -20.33
N ILE A 398 13.21 16.25 -20.14
CA ILE A 398 11.93 16.98 -20.13
C ILE A 398 11.85 17.95 -18.95
N LYS A 399 12.44 17.60 -17.80
CA LYS A 399 12.53 18.51 -16.66
C LYS A 399 13.44 19.69 -16.97
N GLU A 400 14.57 19.49 -17.64
CA GLU A 400 15.58 20.53 -17.96
C GLU A 400 15.19 21.47 -19.10
N ASN A 401 14.36 21.01 -20.03
CA ASN A 401 13.88 21.80 -21.17
C ASN A 401 12.40 22.15 -21.03
#